data_AF-A0A818K2K6-F1
#
_entry.id   AF-A0A818K2K6-F1
#
_cell.length_a   1.000
_cell.length_b   1.000
_cell.length_c   1.000
_cell.angle_alpha   90.00
_cell.angle_beta   90.00
_cell.angle_gamma   90.00
#
_symmetry.space_group_name_H-M   'P 1'
#
loop_
_entity.id
_entity.type
_entity.pdbx_description
1 polymer ?
#
loop_
_entity_poly.entity_id
_entity_poly.type
_entity_poly.pdbx_seq_one_letter_code
_entity_poly.pdbx_strand_id
1 'polypeptide(L)'
;TNDLTRQLAKKNDIYNYYFSFLKLINVWNKLHVAHFNNGIYHTKQILQQFGEKLQCAKAFAQTSQQSLYLQAAFRSTSRYNQISHISEVITTIVLGVIEASRTIEIQSYEEATRLLLIAFDSIQKYRQEHEQESAISSNPIDDEDFSQSMICQPWILYEHNLNDLYMLHCTQHFEQALELCESREVRERLLTMISRLVYHILDEYRLYICDLYSDNELNNDMEQRPWINYKQTRSLLIKIFIKLKDFSKGKQLAEEFEDYQSLIEICDELKDIEQLRMYIEQYGDKFMIIFDEYLRSKSALSVLFQKEYFDLKSVQRYLKSKPEFAWMVDIKNRDYEHASLSSLQQVAETIGKRQTLLAISKFALLASSHNEIRNAEAIKLRLRFIENEENLCQQRLDLLSNLDESERLKQPLISAKDMIKNLILKKNTSQSLLQRYCSALKILSQMETNPDFDQLRLFIFSQAILVDPLKPISNSVDPLSCNAKTLLSQLFDYIKHENLDKYNIIPSREKLQSSNELISFQNNHDFQEALSAIYSSLLTR
;
A
#
# COMPACT_ATOMS: atom_id res chain seq x y z
N THR A 1 43.19 37.38 9.09
CA THR A 1 42.96 35.93 8.87
C THR A 1 43.90 35.08 9.71
N ASN A 2 45.23 35.31 9.70
CA ASN A 2 46.19 34.59 10.57
C ASN A 2 45.95 34.76 12.08
N ASP A 3 45.43 35.92 12.51
CA ASP A 3 45.04 36.11 13.91
C ASP A 3 43.76 35.36 14.28
N LEU A 4 42.82 35.19 13.34
CA LEU A 4 41.56 34.48 13.57
C LEU A 4 41.78 32.97 13.72
N THR A 5 42.57 32.37 12.83
CA THR A 5 42.93 30.95 12.93
C THR A 5 43.67 30.65 14.23
N ARG A 6 44.57 31.55 14.66
CA ARG A 6 45.28 31.46 15.94
C ARG A 6 44.35 31.65 17.15
N GLN A 7 43.37 32.55 17.06
CA GLN A 7 42.36 32.74 18.11
C GLN A 7 41.43 31.53 18.24
N LEU A 8 40.97 30.96 17.13
CA LEU A 8 40.13 29.77 17.11
C LEU A 8 40.89 28.52 17.62
N ALA A 9 42.18 28.38 17.29
CA ALA A 9 43.02 27.33 17.85
C ALA A 9 43.12 27.44 19.37
N LYS A 10 43.38 28.64 19.92
CA LYS A 10 43.38 28.87 21.37
C LYS A 10 42.02 28.58 22.01
N LYS A 11 40.91 28.94 21.36
CA LYS A 11 39.56 28.62 21.85
C LYS A 11 39.31 27.11 21.88
N ASN A 12 39.83 26.38 20.90
CA ASN A 12 39.77 24.91 20.86
C ASN A 12 40.58 24.27 21.99
N ASP A 13 41.79 24.78 22.24
CA ASP A 13 42.60 24.30 23.36
C ASP A 13 41.89 24.55 24.70
N ILE A 14 41.34 25.75 24.89
CA ILE A 14 40.56 26.10 26.08
C ILE A 14 39.32 25.21 26.23
N TYR A 15 38.60 24.95 25.14
CA TYR A 15 37.45 24.04 25.15
C TYR A 15 37.86 22.62 25.55
N ASN A 16 38.95 22.09 25.00
CA ASN A 16 39.47 20.76 25.34
C ASN A 16 39.95 20.68 26.80
N TYR A 17 40.59 21.73 27.32
CA TYR A 17 40.96 21.81 28.74
C TYR A 17 39.73 21.88 29.65
N TYR A 18 38.72 22.66 29.28
CA TYR A 18 37.46 22.76 30.01
C TYR A 18 36.73 21.41 30.04
N PHE A 19 36.67 20.72 28.91
CA PHE A 19 36.07 19.41 28.78
C PHE A 19 36.81 18.34 29.62
N SER A 20 38.14 18.34 29.56
CA SER A 20 39.00 17.47 30.39
C SER A 20 38.83 17.76 31.89
N PHE A 21 38.69 19.02 32.26
CA PHE A 21 38.44 19.45 33.64
C PHE A 21 37.07 18.96 34.15
N LEU A 22 36.01 19.08 33.34
CA LEU A 22 34.68 18.58 33.69
C LEU A 22 34.66 17.06 33.91
N LYS A 23 35.47 16.32 33.14
CA LYS A 23 35.66 14.88 33.31
C LYS A 23 36.44 14.55 34.58
N LEU A 24 37.55 15.23 34.83
CA LEU A 24 38.42 14.98 35.98
C LEU A 24 37.70 15.21 37.32
N ILE A 25 36.75 16.14 37.37
CA ILE A 25 35.95 16.46 38.57
C ILE A 25 34.66 15.62 38.66
N ASN A 26 34.41 14.70 37.70
CA ASN A 26 33.18 13.89 37.62
C ASN A 26 31.88 14.71 37.60
N VAL A 27 31.95 15.98 37.14
CA VAL A 27 30.76 16.83 36.95
C VAL A 27 30.06 16.47 35.65
N TRP A 28 30.79 15.93 34.67
CA TRP A 28 30.27 15.51 33.38
C TRP A 28 29.00 14.66 33.49
N ASN A 29 28.97 13.70 34.43
CA ASN A 29 27.82 12.81 34.63
C ASN A 29 26.66 13.43 35.43
N LYS A 30 26.86 14.62 36.01
CA LYS A 30 25.87 15.38 36.80
C LYS A 30 25.26 16.55 36.02
N LEU A 31 25.64 16.71 34.75
CA LEU A 31 25.06 17.72 33.86
C LEU A 31 23.71 17.22 33.33
N HIS A 32 22.64 17.91 33.70
CA HIS A 32 21.27 17.52 33.36
C HIS A 32 20.73 18.33 32.18
N VAL A 33 20.20 19.52 32.43
CA VAL A 33 19.40 20.26 31.46
C VAL A 33 19.75 21.74 31.48
N ALA A 34 19.82 22.35 30.30
CA ALA A 34 19.95 23.79 30.13
C ALA A 34 18.92 24.31 29.12
N HIS A 35 18.42 25.52 29.38
CA HIS A 35 17.55 26.23 28.46
C HIS A 35 18.43 26.99 27.46
N PHE A 36 18.30 26.68 26.17
CA PHE A 36 19.08 27.30 25.10
C PHE A 36 18.17 27.56 23.89
N ASN A 37 18.21 28.76 23.31
CA ASN A 37 17.42 29.14 22.13
C ASN A 37 15.94 28.68 22.13
N ASN A 38 15.19 29.02 23.18
CA ASN A 38 13.77 28.68 23.38
C ASN A 38 13.45 27.17 23.49
N GLY A 39 14.46 26.31 23.67
CA GLY A 39 14.30 24.87 23.89
C GLY A 39 15.01 24.37 25.15
N ILE A 40 14.62 23.17 25.57
CA ILE A 40 15.19 22.44 26.70
C ILE A 40 16.16 21.39 26.13
N TYR A 41 17.45 21.51 26.45
CA TYR A 41 18.48 20.62 25.90
C TYR A 41 19.36 20.03 27.01
N HIS A 42 19.94 18.86 26.76
CA HIS A 42 21.00 18.37 27.65
C HIS A 42 22.24 19.23 27.51
N THR A 43 22.82 19.61 28.65
CA THR A 43 24.05 20.44 28.66
C THR A 43 25.22 19.76 27.95
N LYS A 44 25.28 18.41 27.99
CA LYS A 44 26.26 17.62 27.23
C LYS A 44 26.13 17.82 25.71
N GLN A 45 24.89 17.82 25.20
CA GLN A 45 24.59 18.01 23.78
C GLN A 45 24.91 19.44 23.32
N ILE A 46 24.58 20.46 24.13
CA ILE A 46 24.96 21.86 23.81
C ILE A 46 26.48 22.02 23.71
N LEU A 47 27.23 21.40 24.62
CA LEU A 47 28.69 21.43 24.58
C LEU A 47 29.23 20.73 23.33
N GLN A 48 28.65 19.59 22.95
CA GLN A 48 29.01 18.90 21.71
C GLN A 48 28.72 19.76 20.46
N GLN A 49 27.54 20.37 20.35
CA GLN A 49 27.20 21.28 19.26
C GLN A 49 28.17 22.48 19.19
N PHE A 50 28.59 22.99 20.35
CA PHE A 50 29.59 24.06 20.40
C PHE A 50 30.96 23.61 19.88
N GLY A 51 31.38 22.39 20.21
CA GLY A 51 32.60 21.78 19.67
C GLY A 51 32.53 21.59 18.14
N GLU A 52 31.41 21.10 17.62
CA GLU A 52 31.16 20.96 16.18
C GLU A 52 31.25 22.31 15.46
N LYS A 53 30.54 23.33 15.97
CA LYS A 53 30.58 24.70 15.46
C LYS A 53 32.01 25.24 15.46
N LEU A 54 32.78 25.00 16.52
CA LEU A 54 34.17 25.46 16.61
C LEU A 54 35.08 24.81 15.55
N GLN A 55 34.91 23.52 15.25
CA GLN A 55 35.66 22.85 14.19
C GLN A 55 35.27 23.37 12.80
N CYS A 56 33.99 23.62 12.54
CA CYS A 56 33.55 24.26 11.30
C CYS A 56 34.17 25.64 11.12
N ALA A 57 34.15 26.49 12.16
CA ALA A 57 34.77 27.82 12.10
C ALA A 57 36.27 27.73 11.81
N LYS A 58 36.97 26.76 12.41
CA LYS A 58 38.39 26.53 12.16
C LYS A 58 38.65 26.13 10.70
N ALA A 59 37.85 25.20 10.17
CA ALA A 59 37.96 24.75 8.78
C ALA A 59 37.69 25.90 7.79
N PHE A 60 36.65 26.69 8.04
CA PHE A 60 36.36 27.88 7.23
C PHE A 60 37.43 28.96 7.35
N ALA A 61 37.97 29.22 8.53
CA ALA A 61 39.04 30.21 8.71
C ALA A 61 40.36 29.80 8.03
N GLN A 62 40.61 28.49 7.89
CA GLN A 62 41.74 27.97 7.12
C GLN A 62 41.51 28.12 5.61
N THR A 63 40.28 27.90 5.16
CA THR A 63 39.92 27.95 3.72
C THR A 63 39.59 29.36 3.24
N SER A 64 39.30 30.31 4.15
CA SER A 64 38.92 31.68 3.82
C SER A 64 40.00 32.47 3.07
N GLN A 65 41.25 32.03 3.12
CA GLN A 65 42.35 32.67 2.37
C GLN A 65 42.27 32.39 0.87
N GLN A 66 41.57 31.33 0.48
CA GLN A 66 41.51 30.83 -0.89
C GLN A 66 40.12 31.02 -1.53
N SER A 67 39.12 31.46 -0.77
CA SER A 67 37.74 31.57 -1.23
C SER A 67 37.19 33.00 -1.09
N LEU A 68 36.75 33.57 -2.22
CA LEU A 68 36.10 34.89 -2.26
C LEU A 68 34.68 34.83 -1.66
N TYR A 69 33.99 33.69 -1.80
CA TYR A 69 32.67 33.44 -1.23
C TYR A 69 32.67 33.46 0.29
N LEU A 70 33.64 32.76 0.91
CA LEU A 70 33.81 32.83 2.36
C LEU A 70 34.10 34.26 2.82
N GLN A 71 34.95 35.00 2.11
CA GLN A 71 35.27 36.38 2.48
C GLN A 71 34.05 37.31 2.37
N ALA A 72 33.20 37.12 1.37
CA ALA A 72 31.94 37.84 1.22
C ALA A 72 30.94 37.47 2.33
N ALA A 73 30.76 36.17 2.61
CA ALA A 73 29.89 35.67 3.68
C ALA A 73 30.35 36.13 5.07
N PHE A 74 31.67 36.23 5.31
CA PHE A 74 32.22 36.77 6.55
C PHE A 74 32.09 38.29 6.67
N ARG A 75 31.96 39.01 5.56
CA ARG A 75 31.72 40.46 5.57
C ARG A 75 30.25 40.82 5.80
N SER A 76 29.33 40.00 5.27
CA SER A 76 27.89 40.19 5.51
C SER A 76 27.49 39.83 6.95
N THR A 77 28.13 38.81 7.53
CA THR A 77 27.96 38.43 8.93
C THR A 77 28.89 39.24 9.84
N SER A 78 28.44 40.43 10.25
CA SER A 78 29.19 41.38 11.11
C SER A 78 29.74 40.82 12.44
N ARG A 79 29.46 39.55 12.79
CA ARG A 79 29.75 38.90 14.08
C ARG A 79 30.40 37.51 14.00
N TYR A 80 31.07 37.15 12.90
CA TYR A 80 31.70 35.81 12.72
C TYR A 80 32.73 35.40 13.80
N ASN A 81 33.24 36.34 14.61
CA ASN A 81 34.10 36.05 15.75
C ASN A 81 33.40 35.27 16.88
N GLN A 82 32.06 35.17 16.81
CA GLN A 82 31.20 34.44 17.74
C GLN A 82 30.77 33.11 17.10
N ILE A 83 31.19 32.00 17.71
CA ILE A 83 30.97 30.61 17.26
C ILE A 83 29.46 30.27 17.17
N SER A 84 28.60 31.05 17.85
CA SER A 84 27.14 30.92 17.82
C SER A 84 26.51 31.24 16.46
N HIS A 85 27.13 32.11 15.63
CA HIS A 85 26.56 32.59 14.36
C HIS A 85 27.08 31.85 13.12
N ILE A 86 27.73 30.70 13.29
CA ILE A 86 28.27 29.91 12.17
C ILE A 86 27.14 29.38 11.27
N SER A 87 25.97 29.10 11.84
CA SER A 87 24.80 28.72 11.06
C SER A 87 24.34 29.84 10.11
N GLU A 88 24.41 31.11 10.50
CA GLU A 88 24.12 32.25 9.60
C GLU A 88 25.14 32.38 8.45
N VAL A 89 26.41 32.07 8.72
CA VAL A 89 27.45 32.02 7.68
C VAL A 89 27.13 30.91 6.68
N ILE A 90 26.76 29.72 7.16
CA ILE A 90 26.33 28.60 6.32
C ILE A 90 25.09 28.98 5.50
N THR A 91 24.08 29.59 6.12
CA THR A 91 22.88 30.10 5.40
C THR A 91 23.25 31.06 4.29
N THR A 92 24.18 31.99 4.56
CA THR A 92 24.67 32.94 3.55
C THR A 92 25.41 32.25 2.41
N ILE A 93 26.19 31.21 2.71
CA ILE A 93 26.87 30.39 1.70
C ILE A 93 25.83 29.69 0.82
N VAL A 94 24.82 29.03 1.42
CA VAL A 94 23.75 28.33 0.66
C VAL A 94 22.94 29.31 -0.20
N LEU A 95 22.57 30.47 0.33
CA LEU A 95 21.88 31.52 -0.43
C LEU A 95 22.76 32.07 -1.56
N GLY A 96 24.06 32.23 -1.33
CA GLY A 96 25.01 32.60 -2.38
C GLY A 96 25.11 31.54 -3.48
N VAL A 97 24.95 30.25 -3.15
CA VAL A 97 24.90 29.17 -4.16
C VAL A 97 23.63 29.25 -5.00
N ILE A 98 22.50 29.51 -4.33
CA ILE A 98 21.20 29.71 -4.98
C ILE A 98 21.27 30.91 -5.93
N GLU A 99 21.88 32.02 -5.53
CA GLU A 99 22.09 33.18 -6.40
C GLU A 99 23.05 32.88 -7.55
N ALA A 100 24.17 32.20 -7.30
CA ALA A 100 25.15 31.84 -8.32
C ALA A 100 24.57 30.92 -9.41
N SER A 101 23.67 30.01 -9.03
CA SER A 101 22.96 29.16 -9.99
C SER A 101 22.04 29.97 -10.92
N ARG A 102 21.50 31.10 -10.46
CA ARG A 102 20.67 32.01 -11.27
C ARG A 102 21.50 32.88 -12.20
N THR A 103 22.75 33.17 -11.84
CA THR A 103 23.66 34.05 -12.60
C THR A 103 24.65 33.31 -13.51
N ILE A 104 24.52 31.98 -13.66
CA ILE A 104 25.22 31.12 -14.64
C ILE A 104 26.73 30.90 -14.33
N GLU A 105 27.18 31.19 -13.11
CA GLU A 105 28.60 30.98 -12.74
C GLU A 105 28.83 29.59 -12.14
N ILE A 106 29.19 28.60 -12.97
CA ILE A 106 29.43 27.20 -12.53
C ILE A 106 30.59 27.09 -11.54
N GLN A 107 31.64 27.91 -11.69
CA GLN A 107 32.79 27.92 -10.79
C GLN A 107 32.40 28.34 -9.36
N SER A 108 31.51 29.32 -9.27
CA SER A 108 30.93 29.82 -8.04
C SER A 108 30.06 28.77 -7.34
N TYR A 109 29.31 28.00 -8.12
CA TYR A 109 28.51 26.87 -7.63
C TYR A 109 29.38 25.71 -7.09
N GLU A 110 30.45 25.34 -7.82
CA GLU A 110 31.43 24.33 -7.39
C GLU A 110 32.10 24.77 -6.08
N GLU A 111 32.59 26.02 -6.03
CA GLU A 111 33.29 26.53 -4.86
C GLU A 111 32.41 26.51 -3.62
N ALA A 112 31.17 26.97 -3.73
CA ALA A 112 30.29 27.05 -2.58
C ALA A 112 29.76 25.66 -2.13
N THR A 113 29.52 24.74 -3.05
CA THR A 113 29.22 23.33 -2.70
C THR A 113 30.40 22.66 -1.99
N ARG A 114 31.64 22.96 -2.41
CA ARG A 114 32.86 22.49 -1.74
C ARG A 114 32.97 23.02 -0.31
N LEU A 115 32.59 24.28 -0.07
CA LEU A 115 32.58 24.86 1.27
C LEU A 115 31.59 24.14 2.19
N LEU A 116 30.40 23.80 1.70
CA LEU A 116 29.44 23.00 2.46
C LEU A 116 30.00 21.63 2.82
N LEU A 117 30.65 20.95 1.89
CA LEU A 117 31.31 19.66 2.16
C LEU A 117 32.40 19.77 3.22
N ILE A 118 33.21 20.84 3.20
CA ILE A 118 34.23 21.08 4.24
C ILE A 118 33.58 21.23 5.63
N ALA A 119 32.41 21.86 5.70
CA ALA A 119 31.66 21.98 6.95
C ALA A 119 31.22 20.60 7.47
N PHE A 120 30.57 19.80 6.63
CA PHE A 120 30.13 18.45 7.00
C PHE A 120 31.30 17.51 7.35
N ASP A 121 32.37 17.50 6.55
CA ASP A 121 33.59 16.72 6.82
C ASP A 121 34.21 17.09 8.18
N SER A 122 34.20 18.39 8.55
CA SER A 122 34.75 18.85 9.83
C SER A 122 33.92 18.41 11.03
N ILE A 123 32.59 18.33 10.89
CA ILE A 123 31.67 17.86 11.93
C ILE A 123 31.82 16.35 12.11
N GLN A 124 31.85 15.60 11.01
CA GLN A 124 31.96 14.15 11.06
C GLN A 124 33.28 13.72 11.72
N LYS A 125 34.40 14.40 11.40
CA LYS A 125 35.69 14.16 12.06
C LYS A 125 35.64 14.41 13.56
N TYR A 126 35.02 15.52 13.98
CA TYR A 126 34.86 15.81 15.40
C TYR A 126 34.04 14.72 16.12
N ARG A 127 32.96 14.25 15.50
CA ARG A 127 32.13 13.19 16.07
C ARG A 127 32.86 11.84 16.17
N GLN A 128 33.64 11.46 15.16
CA GLN A 128 34.47 10.26 15.19
C GLN A 128 35.53 10.32 16.30
N GLU A 129 36.14 11.49 16.52
CA GLU A 129 37.13 11.69 17.58
C GLU A 129 36.50 11.65 19.00
N HIS A 130 35.21 11.93 19.12
CA HIS A 130 34.48 12.03 20.39
C HIS A 130 33.35 10.97 20.56
N GLU A 131 33.37 9.89 19.78
CA GLU A 131 32.29 8.87 19.67
C GLU A 131 31.99 8.13 20.99
N GLN A 132 33.02 7.90 21.82
CA GLN A 132 32.88 7.30 23.16
C GLN A 132 32.25 8.25 24.20
N GLU A 133 32.14 9.53 23.88
CA GLU A 133 31.77 10.60 24.81
C GLU A 133 30.34 11.12 24.56
N SER A 134 29.83 10.84 23.37
CA SER A 134 28.45 11.07 22.91
C SER A 134 27.46 9.97 23.30
N ALA A 135 27.94 8.81 23.79
CA ALA A 135 27.06 7.81 24.39
C ALA A 135 26.44 8.38 25.67
N ILE A 136 25.19 8.84 25.56
CA ILE A 136 24.39 9.26 26.70
C ILE A 136 24.27 8.03 27.59
N SER A 137 24.96 8.03 28.74
CA SER A 137 24.74 7.01 29.77
C SER A 137 23.27 7.08 30.16
N SER A 138 22.52 6.03 29.82
CA SER A 138 21.14 5.79 30.20
C SER A 138 21.03 5.62 31.72
N ASN A 139 21.05 6.73 32.43
CA ASN A 139 20.46 6.77 33.76
C ASN A 139 19.00 7.20 33.55
N PRO A 140 18.03 6.29 33.75
CA PRO A 140 16.63 6.67 33.66
C PRO A 140 16.33 7.69 34.75
N ILE A 141 15.75 8.83 34.36
CA ILE A 141 15.17 9.77 35.29
C ILE A 141 13.71 9.35 35.44
N ASP A 142 13.29 9.05 36.67
CA ASP A 142 11.92 8.67 37.06
C ASP A 142 10.89 9.82 36.96
N ASP A 143 11.16 10.88 36.20
CA ASP A 143 10.27 12.05 36.09
C ASP A 143 9.45 11.97 34.79
N GLU A 144 8.26 11.38 34.90
CA GLU A 144 7.28 11.15 33.82
C GLU A 144 6.82 12.43 33.08
N ASP A 145 7.07 13.63 33.62
CA ASP A 145 6.59 14.90 33.06
C ASP A 145 7.56 15.59 32.07
N PHE A 146 8.82 15.15 31.96
CA PHE A 146 9.85 15.86 31.14
C PHE A 146 10.23 15.18 29.82
N SER A 147 9.79 13.93 29.60
CA SER A 147 10.17 13.08 28.47
C SER A 147 9.63 13.56 27.11
N GLN A 148 8.55 14.34 27.06
CA GLN A 148 7.89 14.71 25.80
C GLN A 148 8.55 15.85 25.01
N SER A 149 9.53 16.57 25.57
CA SER A 149 10.14 17.75 24.91
C SER A 149 11.62 17.59 24.55
N MET A 150 12.20 16.42 24.82
CA MET A 150 13.65 16.23 24.91
C MET A 150 14.31 15.76 23.61
N ILE A 151 13.78 16.20 22.46
CA ILE A 151 14.26 15.79 21.14
C ILE A 151 15.30 16.81 20.65
N CYS A 152 16.58 16.46 20.76
CA CYS A 152 17.66 17.30 20.24
C CYS A 152 17.76 17.18 18.72
N GLN A 153 17.33 18.21 18.01
CA GLN A 153 17.51 18.32 16.56
C GLN A 153 18.97 18.67 16.21
N PRO A 154 19.59 18.05 15.18
CA PRO A 154 20.92 18.43 14.73
C PRO A 154 20.91 19.87 14.21
N TRP A 155 21.75 20.72 14.79
CA TRP A 155 21.77 22.16 14.51
C TRP A 155 22.04 22.47 13.04
N ILE A 156 22.83 21.64 12.35
CA ILE A 156 23.16 21.85 10.94
C ILE A 156 21.96 21.67 10.00
N LEU A 157 20.95 20.91 10.38
CA LEU A 157 19.73 20.72 9.57
C LEU A 157 18.63 21.71 9.96
N TYR A 158 18.49 22.02 11.25
CA TYR A 158 17.29 22.71 11.76
C TYR A 158 17.50 24.16 12.21
N GLU A 159 18.73 24.62 12.45
CA GLU A 159 18.95 26.05 12.68
C GLU A 159 18.65 26.86 11.41
N HIS A 160 17.87 27.94 11.53
CA HIS A 160 17.54 28.87 10.43
C HIS A 160 16.93 28.25 9.16
N ASN A 161 16.18 27.15 9.27
CA ASN A 161 15.56 26.43 8.14
C ASN A 161 16.57 25.96 7.08
N LEU A 162 17.80 25.62 7.50
CA LEU A 162 18.86 25.17 6.62
C LEU A 162 18.47 23.92 5.80
N ASN A 163 17.68 23.02 6.37
CA ASN A 163 17.19 21.84 5.66
C ASN A 163 16.46 22.19 4.35
N ASP A 164 15.52 23.14 4.39
CA ASP A 164 14.75 23.53 3.21
C ASP A 164 15.67 24.14 2.14
N LEU A 165 16.69 24.88 2.57
CA LEU A 165 17.70 25.46 1.68
C LEU A 165 18.63 24.40 1.07
N TYR A 166 19.05 23.40 1.85
CA TYR A 166 19.82 22.27 1.32
C TYR A 166 19.02 21.43 0.34
N MET A 167 17.75 21.19 0.64
CA MET A 167 16.82 20.50 -0.26
C MET A 167 16.63 21.27 -1.55
N LEU A 168 16.43 22.59 -1.47
CA LEU A 168 16.32 23.46 -2.63
C LEU A 168 17.59 23.44 -3.49
N HIS A 169 18.76 23.52 -2.84
CA HIS A 169 20.07 23.44 -3.49
C HIS A 169 20.26 22.12 -4.25
N CYS A 170 19.98 20.99 -3.59
CA CYS A 170 20.16 19.67 -4.19
C CYS A 170 19.14 19.39 -5.31
N THR A 171 17.87 19.78 -5.14
CA THR A 171 16.80 19.38 -6.08
C THR A 171 16.64 20.32 -7.28
N GLN A 172 16.65 21.63 -7.09
CA GLN A 172 16.34 22.59 -8.16
C GLN A 172 17.59 23.21 -8.76
N HIS A 173 18.49 23.71 -7.91
CA HIS A 173 19.64 24.46 -8.37
C HIS A 173 20.74 23.57 -8.95
N PHE A 174 20.80 22.31 -8.52
CA PHE A 174 21.70 21.36 -9.15
C PHE A 174 21.27 20.94 -10.56
N GLU A 175 19.98 20.69 -10.77
CA GLU A 175 19.45 20.36 -12.10
C GLU A 175 19.82 21.50 -13.08
N GLN A 176 19.62 22.76 -12.66
CA GLN A 176 20.04 23.95 -13.41
C GLN A 176 21.55 24.02 -13.64
N ALA A 177 22.37 23.79 -12.60
CA ALA A 177 23.83 23.82 -12.73
C ALA A 177 24.35 22.75 -13.71
N LEU A 178 23.69 21.59 -13.80
CA LEU A 178 24.06 20.52 -14.71
C LEU A 178 23.65 20.76 -16.16
N GLU A 179 22.54 21.45 -16.40
CA GLU A 179 22.13 21.88 -17.76
C GLU A 179 23.13 22.88 -18.35
N LEU A 180 23.74 23.70 -17.50
CA LEU A 180 24.73 24.70 -17.90
C LEU A 180 26.14 24.12 -18.14
N CYS A 181 26.41 22.88 -17.69
CA CYS A 181 27.73 22.25 -17.80
C CYS A 181 27.99 21.67 -19.19
N GLU A 182 28.86 22.33 -19.97
CA GLU A 182 29.32 21.82 -21.27
C GLU A 182 30.43 20.75 -21.15
N SER A 183 31.23 20.78 -20.07
CA SER A 183 32.37 19.86 -19.87
C SER A 183 31.98 18.63 -19.05
N ARG A 184 32.31 17.44 -19.57
CA ARG A 184 32.10 16.14 -18.91
C ARG A 184 32.84 16.02 -17.58
N GLU A 185 34.05 16.56 -17.48
CA GLU A 185 34.88 16.46 -16.26
C GLU A 185 34.32 17.31 -15.12
N VAL A 186 33.80 18.50 -15.44
CA VAL A 186 33.13 19.38 -14.45
C VAL A 186 31.83 18.73 -13.99
N ARG A 187 31.07 18.15 -14.93
CA ARG A 187 29.84 17.40 -14.63
C ARG A 187 30.09 16.24 -13.66
N GLU A 188 31.11 15.41 -13.91
CA GLU A 188 31.44 14.28 -13.03
C GLU A 188 31.89 14.74 -11.64
N ARG A 189 32.64 15.85 -11.54
CA ARG A 189 33.02 16.47 -10.26
C ARG A 189 31.79 16.96 -9.48
N LEU A 190 30.90 17.73 -10.11
CA LEU A 190 29.69 18.23 -9.47
C LEU A 190 28.77 17.10 -8.99
N LEU A 191 28.60 16.05 -9.80
CA LEU A 191 27.85 14.85 -9.41
C LEU A 191 28.46 14.16 -8.19
N THR A 192 29.79 14.10 -8.11
CA THR A 192 30.49 13.52 -6.95
C THR A 192 30.32 14.38 -5.70
N MET A 193 30.41 15.70 -5.85
CA MET A 193 30.24 16.63 -4.74
C MET A 193 28.83 16.58 -4.17
N ILE A 194 27.81 16.47 -5.02
CA ILE A 194 26.43 16.39 -4.54
C ILE A 194 26.09 15.01 -4.01
N SER A 195 26.62 13.94 -4.60
CA SER A 195 26.51 12.61 -3.99
C SER A 195 27.05 12.60 -2.56
N ARG A 196 28.21 13.23 -2.31
CA ARG A 196 28.74 13.42 -0.96
C ARG A 196 27.87 14.31 -0.09
N LEU A 197 27.33 15.41 -0.62
CA LEU A 197 26.48 16.31 0.16
C LEU A 197 25.18 15.61 0.59
N VAL A 198 24.53 14.89 -0.34
CA VAL A 198 23.34 14.08 -0.09
C VAL A 198 23.64 13.00 0.94
N TYR A 199 24.79 12.32 0.84
CA TYR A 199 25.25 11.37 1.83
C TYR A 199 25.26 11.99 3.23
N HIS A 200 25.96 13.12 3.41
CA HIS A 200 26.07 13.75 4.72
C HIS A 200 24.70 14.19 5.25
N ILE A 201 23.85 14.78 4.42
CA ILE A 201 22.49 15.17 4.83
C ILE A 201 21.70 13.95 5.32
N LEU A 202 21.69 12.86 4.54
CA LEU A 202 20.96 11.65 4.89
C LEU A 202 21.54 10.93 6.11
N ASP A 203 22.84 11.00 6.31
CA ASP A 203 23.51 10.46 7.50
C ASP A 203 23.16 11.26 8.76
N GLU A 204 23.14 12.60 8.69
CA GLU A 204 22.67 13.45 9.79
C GLU A 204 21.21 13.13 10.17
N TYR A 205 20.34 12.92 9.17
CA TYR A 205 18.98 12.47 9.42
C TYR A 205 18.90 11.08 10.04
N ARG A 206 19.76 10.15 9.59
CA ARG A 206 19.82 8.80 10.14
C ARG A 206 20.23 8.83 11.60
N LEU A 207 21.26 9.60 11.96
CA LEU A 207 21.69 9.79 13.34
C LEU A 207 20.56 10.38 14.20
N TYR A 208 19.89 11.41 13.70
CA TYR A 208 18.75 12.01 14.40
C TYR A 208 17.60 11.02 14.65
N ILE A 209 17.29 10.16 13.68
CA ILE A 209 16.27 9.12 13.85
C ILE A 209 16.78 8.01 14.77
N CYS A 210 18.02 7.56 14.67
CA CYS A 210 18.57 6.56 15.58
C CYS A 210 18.52 7.02 17.04
N ASP A 211 18.85 8.28 17.31
CA ASP A 211 18.75 8.87 18.65
C ASP A 211 17.29 8.89 19.15
N LEU A 212 16.36 9.30 18.28
CA LEU A 212 14.94 9.37 18.59
C LEU A 212 14.27 8.02 18.90
N TYR A 213 14.69 6.96 18.19
CA TYR A 213 14.03 5.66 18.22
C TYR A 213 14.78 4.64 19.11
N SER A 214 15.80 5.08 19.86
CA SER A 214 16.58 4.24 20.77
C SER A 214 15.85 3.91 22.09
N ASP A 215 14.89 4.75 22.49
CA ASP A 215 14.01 4.52 23.64
C ASP A 215 12.64 4.01 23.16
N ASN A 216 12.30 2.76 23.50
CA ASN A 216 11.11 2.06 23.03
C ASN A 216 9.80 2.64 23.60
N GLU A 217 8.86 3.03 22.73
CA GLU A 217 7.48 2.50 22.58
C GLU A 217 6.64 3.47 21.73
N LEU A 218 6.54 3.14 20.44
CA LEU A 218 5.86 3.93 19.42
C LEU A 218 4.33 3.85 19.55
N ASN A 219 3.71 4.86 20.16
CA ASN A 219 2.25 5.05 20.12
C ASN A 219 1.80 6.47 19.73
N ASN A 220 2.71 7.43 19.54
CA ASN A 220 2.33 8.83 19.29
C ASN A 220 2.52 9.28 17.82
N ASP A 221 1.46 9.87 17.23
CA ASP A 221 1.43 10.44 15.87
C ASP A 221 2.51 11.52 15.61
N MET A 222 3.05 12.14 16.67
CA MET A 222 4.06 13.21 16.58
C MET A 222 5.47 12.68 16.31
N GLU A 223 5.79 11.46 16.75
CA GLU A 223 7.09 10.81 16.56
C GLU A 223 7.23 10.16 15.17
N GLN A 224 6.09 9.83 14.53
CA GLN A 224 6.06 9.32 13.16
C GLN A 224 6.36 10.41 12.12
N ARG A 225 6.11 11.70 12.43
CA ARG A 225 6.32 12.82 11.49
C ARG A 225 7.79 12.96 11.04
N PRO A 226 8.80 12.98 11.93
CA PRO A 226 10.22 12.98 11.53
C PRO A 226 10.60 11.84 10.59
N TRP A 227 10.08 10.64 10.83
CA TRP A 227 10.38 9.46 10.01
C TRP A 227 9.71 9.50 8.65
N ILE A 228 8.46 9.96 8.58
CA ILE A 228 7.76 10.19 7.31
C ILE A 228 8.48 11.25 6.49
N ASN A 229 8.87 12.37 7.12
CA ASN A 229 9.64 13.44 6.47
C ASN A 229 10.98 12.92 5.96
N TYR A 230 11.70 12.12 6.75
CA TYR A 230 12.94 11.50 6.31
C TYR A 230 12.73 10.56 5.11
N LYS A 231 11.72 9.69 5.14
CA LYS A 231 11.43 8.78 4.02
C LYS A 231 11.15 9.55 2.73
N GLN A 232 10.40 10.65 2.82
CA GLN A 232 10.11 11.53 1.68
C GLN A 232 11.38 12.26 1.19
N THR A 233 12.12 12.87 2.10
CA THR A 233 13.38 13.59 1.82
C THR A 233 14.41 12.66 1.18
N ARG A 234 14.59 11.46 1.73
CA ARG A 234 15.48 10.42 1.20
C ARG A 234 15.12 10.06 -0.24
N SER A 235 13.85 9.77 -0.50
CA SER A 235 13.42 9.43 -1.86
C SER A 235 13.60 10.60 -2.83
N LEU A 236 13.30 11.82 -2.41
CA LEU A 236 13.48 13.02 -3.24
C LEU A 236 14.95 13.26 -3.61
N LEU A 237 15.86 13.16 -2.65
CA LEU A 237 17.29 13.40 -2.89
C LEU A 237 17.91 12.33 -3.78
N ILE A 238 17.55 11.06 -3.58
CA ILE A 238 18.09 9.96 -4.39
C ILE A 238 17.53 10.00 -5.82
N LYS A 239 16.25 10.39 -6.00
CA LYS A 239 15.60 10.51 -7.32
C LYS A 239 16.27 11.52 -8.25
N ILE A 240 17.02 12.49 -7.72
CA ILE A 240 17.81 13.42 -8.53
C ILE A 240 18.78 12.63 -9.44
N PHE A 241 19.48 11.62 -8.91
CA PHE A 241 20.43 10.83 -9.68
C PHE A 241 19.75 9.98 -10.78
N ILE A 242 18.52 9.53 -10.53
CA ILE A 242 17.70 8.79 -11.50
C ILE A 242 17.34 9.71 -12.68
N LYS A 243 16.82 10.92 -12.41
CA LYS A 243 16.51 11.90 -13.46
C LYS A 243 17.73 12.27 -14.30
N LEU A 244 18.89 12.38 -13.66
CA LEU A 244 20.15 12.75 -14.30
C LEU A 244 20.86 11.59 -15.00
N LYS A 245 20.29 10.37 -14.94
CA LYS A 245 20.80 9.12 -15.50
C LYS A 245 22.17 8.68 -14.94
N ASP A 246 22.56 9.17 -13.76
CA ASP A 246 23.74 8.66 -13.04
C ASP A 246 23.32 7.53 -12.10
N PHE A 247 23.00 6.38 -12.70
CA PHE A 247 22.48 5.22 -11.99
C PHE A 247 23.47 4.61 -10.99
N SER A 248 24.78 4.76 -11.22
CA SER A 248 25.82 4.20 -10.35
C SER A 248 25.80 4.83 -8.95
N LYS A 249 25.84 6.17 -8.89
CA LYS A 249 25.81 6.90 -7.62
C LYS A 249 24.44 6.82 -6.94
N GLY A 250 23.37 6.89 -7.74
CA GLY A 250 22.01 6.70 -7.24
C GLY A 250 21.83 5.34 -6.56
N LYS A 251 22.36 4.26 -7.18
CA LYS A 251 22.31 2.90 -6.65
C LYS A 251 23.09 2.79 -5.33
N GLN A 252 24.33 3.29 -5.27
CA GLN A 252 25.13 3.26 -4.05
C GLN A 252 24.42 3.95 -2.87
N LEU A 253 23.86 5.14 -3.09
CA LEU A 253 23.11 5.87 -2.06
C LEU A 253 21.82 5.15 -1.66
N ALA A 254 21.12 4.55 -2.62
CA ALA A 254 19.88 3.82 -2.35
C ALA A 254 20.11 2.50 -1.60
N GLU A 255 21.23 1.81 -1.84
CA GLU A 255 21.64 0.64 -1.06
C GLU A 255 21.98 1.01 0.38
N GLU A 256 22.77 2.07 0.58
CA GLU A 256 23.25 2.46 1.91
C GLU A 256 22.14 2.99 2.83
N PHE A 257 21.20 3.76 2.27
CA PHE A 257 20.07 4.31 3.02
C PHE A 257 18.79 3.49 2.91
N GLU A 258 18.85 2.28 2.33
CA GLU A 258 17.72 1.37 2.15
C GLU A 258 16.49 2.03 1.47
N ASP A 259 16.71 2.77 0.38
CA ASP A 259 15.62 3.34 -0.42
C ASP A 259 15.22 2.40 -1.56
N TYR A 260 14.41 1.40 -1.21
CA TYR A 260 13.98 0.34 -2.11
C TYR A 260 13.23 0.85 -3.34
N GLN A 261 12.45 1.92 -3.21
CA GLN A 261 11.70 2.51 -4.33
C GLN A 261 12.64 3.00 -5.43
N SER A 262 13.70 3.71 -5.05
CA SER A 262 14.71 4.22 -5.97
C SER A 262 15.53 3.09 -6.60
N LEU A 263 15.86 2.03 -5.85
CA LEU A 263 16.52 0.84 -6.40
C LEU A 263 15.70 0.16 -7.50
N ILE A 264 14.39 -0.02 -7.26
CA ILE A 264 13.48 -0.60 -8.25
C ILE A 264 13.41 0.27 -9.51
N GLU A 265 13.26 1.58 -9.36
CA GLU A 265 13.24 2.54 -10.47
C GLU A 265 14.55 2.49 -11.29
N ILE A 266 15.71 2.41 -10.64
CA ILE A 266 17.02 2.30 -11.31
C ILE A 266 17.14 0.98 -12.07
N CYS A 267 16.77 -0.14 -11.45
CA CYS A 267 16.82 -1.46 -12.09
C CYS A 267 15.89 -1.55 -13.31
N ASP A 268 14.72 -0.91 -13.27
CA ASP A 268 13.77 -0.89 -14.39
C ASP A 268 14.30 -0.04 -15.56
N GLU A 269 14.88 1.13 -15.29
CA GLU A 269 15.52 1.97 -16.32
C GLU A 269 16.74 1.28 -16.97
N LEU A 270 17.54 0.57 -16.18
CA LEU A 270 18.67 -0.23 -16.67
C LEU A 270 18.24 -1.57 -17.30
N LYS A 271 16.99 -1.99 -17.08
CA LYS A 271 16.46 -3.33 -17.43
C LYS A 271 17.30 -4.48 -16.84
N ASP A 272 17.87 -4.28 -15.66
CA ASP A 272 18.73 -5.27 -14.99
C ASP A 272 17.90 -6.19 -14.08
N ILE A 273 17.45 -7.30 -14.68
CA ILE A 273 16.63 -8.34 -14.03
C ILE A 273 17.42 -9.07 -12.94
N GLU A 274 18.74 -9.22 -13.11
CA GLU A 274 19.57 -10.02 -12.21
C GLU A 274 19.84 -9.28 -10.90
N GLN A 275 20.14 -7.98 -10.96
CA GLN A 275 20.28 -7.16 -9.76
C GLN A 275 18.97 -7.07 -8.98
N LEU A 276 17.84 -6.92 -9.67
CA LEU A 276 16.54 -6.88 -9.03
C LEU A 276 16.24 -8.20 -8.29
N ARG A 277 16.62 -9.34 -8.89
CA ARG A 277 16.53 -10.66 -8.24
C ARG A 277 17.35 -10.72 -6.96
N MET A 278 18.60 -10.25 -7.00
CA MET A 278 19.46 -10.23 -5.82
C MET A 278 18.88 -9.38 -4.69
N TYR A 279 18.31 -8.22 -4.99
CA TYR A 279 17.67 -7.37 -3.98
C TYR A 279 16.42 -8.00 -3.36
N ILE A 280 15.61 -8.69 -4.17
CA ILE A 280 14.44 -9.42 -3.68
C ILE A 280 14.86 -10.55 -2.70
N GLU A 281 16.00 -11.20 -2.95
CA GLU A 281 16.55 -12.22 -2.05
C GLU A 281 17.18 -11.61 -0.79
N GLN A 282 17.89 -10.48 -0.93
CA GLN A 282 18.61 -9.83 0.16
C GLN A 282 17.66 -9.15 1.16
N TYR A 283 16.67 -8.41 0.67
CA TYR A 283 15.79 -7.57 1.49
C TYR A 283 14.41 -8.19 1.79
N GLY A 284 14.04 -9.26 1.07
CA GLY A 284 12.86 -10.08 1.37
C GLY A 284 11.53 -9.32 1.34
N ASP A 285 10.73 -9.49 2.39
CA ASP A 285 9.31 -9.07 2.41
C ASP A 285 9.13 -7.54 2.34
N LYS A 286 10.05 -6.75 2.95
CA LYS A 286 9.99 -5.28 2.92
C LYS A 286 10.12 -4.73 1.49
N PHE A 287 11.02 -5.33 0.72
CA PHE A 287 11.23 -4.98 -0.69
C PHE A 287 10.03 -5.39 -1.55
N MET A 288 9.46 -6.57 -1.30
CA MET A 288 8.31 -7.08 -2.06
C MET A 288 7.05 -6.23 -1.93
N ILE A 289 6.81 -5.62 -0.76
CA ILE A 289 5.68 -4.71 -0.56
C ILE A 289 5.78 -3.52 -1.53
N ILE A 290 6.96 -2.89 -1.57
CA ILE A 290 7.22 -1.71 -2.39
C ILE A 290 7.25 -2.10 -3.88
N PHE A 291 7.81 -3.25 -4.21
CA PHE A 291 7.85 -3.76 -5.58
C PHE A 291 6.45 -4.05 -6.15
N ASP A 292 5.55 -4.64 -5.36
CA ASP A 292 4.16 -4.84 -5.77
C ASP A 292 3.42 -3.51 -5.99
N GLU A 293 3.58 -2.54 -5.09
CA GLU A 293 3.00 -1.20 -5.23
C GLU A 293 3.50 -0.51 -6.52
N TYR A 294 4.81 -0.59 -6.78
CA TYR A 294 5.42 -0.09 -8.00
C TYR A 294 4.84 -0.73 -9.26
N LEU A 295 4.73 -2.06 -9.30
CA LEU A 295 4.19 -2.77 -10.45
C LEU A 295 2.69 -2.50 -10.67
N ARG A 296 1.91 -2.29 -9.59
CA ARG A 296 0.52 -1.85 -9.69
C ARG A 296 0.42 -0.47 -10.33
N SER A 297 1.29 0.47 -9.92
CA SER A 297 1.33 1.82 -10.49
C SER A 297 1.61 1.82 -12.00
N LYS A 298 2.46 0.89 -12.48
CA LYS A 298 2.81 0.72 -13.90
C LYS A 298 1.89 -0.23 -14.67
N SER A 299 0.84 -0.77 -14.05
CA SER A 299 -0.01 -1.83 -14.63
C SER A 299 0.77 -3.06 -15.14
N ALA A 300 1.93 -3.33 -14.55
CA ALA A 300 2.91 -4.32 -15.00
C ALA A 300 3.01 -5.53 -14.04
N LEU A 301 1.93 -5.84 -13.31
CA LEU A 301 1.87 -6.98 -12.39
C LEU A 301 2.25 -8.33 -13.03
N SER A 302 2.12 -8.46 -14.35
CA SER A 302 2.54 -9.65 -15.10
C SER A 302 4.01 -10.00 -14.92
N VAL A 303 4.87 -9.02 -14.60
CA VAL A 303 6.31 -9.22 -14.37
C VAL A 303 6.57 -10.16 -13.18
N LEU A 304 5.77 -10.09 -12.11
CA LEU A 304 5.92 -10.98 -10.94
C LEU A 304 5.73 -12.46 -11.27
N PHE A 305 5.00 -12.75 -12.35
CA PHE A 305 4.68 -14.10 -12.79
C PHE A 305 5.63 -14.62 -13.86
N GLN A 306 6.61 -13.82 -14.29
CA GLN A 306 7.71 -14.30 -15.11
C GLN A 306 8.56 -15.27 -14.29
N LYS A 307 9.11 -16.28 -14.96
CA LYS A 307 9.78 -17.42 -14.30
C LYS A 307 10.92 -16.95 -13.39
N GLU A 308 11.63 -15.91 -13.83
CA GLU A 308 12.78 -15.29 -13.18
C GLU A 308 12.47 -14.78 -11.77
N TYR A 309 11.24 -14.30 -11.53
CA TYR A 309 10.82 -13.77 -10.22
C TYR A 309 9.96 -14.77 -9.46
N PHE A 310 9.08 -15.50 -10.16
CA PHE A 310 8.14 -16.42 -9.52
C PHE A 310 8.85 -17.59 -8.84
N ASP A 311 10.05 -17.98 -9.30
CA ASP A 311 10.91 -19.00 -8.68
C ASP A 311 11.50 -18.60 -7.33
N LEU A 312 11.51 -17.31 -6.99
CA LEU A 312 12.06 -16.82 -5.72
C LEU A 312 11.15 -17.17 -4.54
N LYS A 313 11.74 -17.69 -3.47
CA LYS A 313 11.02 -18.08 -2.25
C LYS A 313 10.37 -16.88 -1.55
N SER A 314 11.01 -15.72 -1.55
CA SER A 314 10.48 -14.47 -0.99
C SER A 314 9.25 -14.01 -1.74
N VAL A 315 9.27 -14.05 -3.08
CA VAL A 315 8.12 -13.75 -3.93
C VAL A 315 6.97 -14.71 -3.66
N GLN A 316 7.23 -16.02 -3.58
CA GLN A 316 6.20 -17.02 -3.28
C GLN A 316 5.56 -16.83 -1.90
N ARG A 317 6.37 -16.53 -0.87
CA ARG A 317 5.86 -16.24 0.48
C ARG A 317 4.98 -15.01 0.47
N TYR A 318 5.43 -13.94 -0.19
CA TYR A 318 4.67 -12.70 -0.31
C TYR A 318 3.35 -12.92 -1.09
N LEU A 319 3.39 -13.60 -2.22
CA LEU A 319 2.19 -13.90 -3.01
C LEU A 319 1.22 -14.80 -2.25
N LYS A 320 1.71 -15.75 -1.46
CA LYS A 320 0.87 -16.60 -0.60
C LYS A 320 0.20 -15.82 0.53
N SER A 321 0.83 -14.75 1.03
CA SER A 321 0.20 -13.86 2.02
C SER A 321 -1.00 -13.10 1.44
N LYS A 322 -1.07 -12.95 0.11
CA LYS A 322 -2.18 -12.29 -0.57
C LYS A 322 -3.21 -13.31 -1.06
N PRO A 323 -4.49 -13.17 -0.67
CA PRO A 323 -5.53 -14.13 -1.07
C PRO A 323 -5.74 -14.18 -2.59
N GLU A 324 -5.48 -13.09 -3.30
CA GLU A 324 -5.63 -12.98 -4.76
C GLU A 324 -4.70 -13.90 -5.56
N PHE A 325 -3.52 -14.22 -5.01
CA PHE A 325 -2.45 -14.93 -5.72
C PHE A 325 -2.06 -16.26 -5.07
N ALA A 326 -2.60 -16.57 -3.89
CA ALA A 326 -2.28 -17.79 -3.15
C ALA A 326 -2.47 -19.06 -4.00
N TRP A 327 -3.54 -19.13 -4.78
CA TRP A 327 -3.83 -20.28 -5.65
C TRP A 327 -2.74 -20.53 -6.69
N MET A 328 -2.08 -19.49 -7.20
CA MET A 328 -1.00 -19.63 -8.18
C MET A 328 0.24 -20.27 -7.58
N VAL A 329 0.60 -19.86 -6.36
CA VAL A 329 1.74 -20.42 -5.62
C VAL A 329 1.47 -21.87 -5.24
N ASP A 330 0.25 -22.19 -4.82
CA ASP A 330 -0.15 -23.55 -4.44
C ASP A 330 -0.13 -24.49 -5.67
N ILE A 331 -0.59 -24.05 -6.85
CA ILE A 331 -0.47 -24.82 -8.11
C ILE A 331 0.98 -25.15 -8.43
N LYS A 332 1.88 -24.17 -8.30
CA LYS A 332 3.32 -24.36 -8.56
C LYS A 332 3.92 -25.39 -7.60
N ASN A 333 3.55 -25.32 -6.34
CA ASN A 333 4.00 -26.26 -5.31
C ASN A 333 3.32 -27.64 -5.42
N ARG A 334 2.47 -27.85 -6.43
CA ARG A 334 1.65 -29.06 -6.64
C ARG A 334 0.68 -29.36 -5.50
N ASP A 335 0.34 -28.33 -4.71
CA ASP A 335 -0.69 -28.40 -3.67
C ASP A 335 -2.04 -28.00 -4.24
N TYR A 336 -2.61 -28.90 -5.03
CA TYR A 336 -3.83 -28.62 -5.78
C TYR A 336 -5.08 -28.49 -4.89
N GLU A 337 -5.08 -29.10 -3.69
CA GLU A 337 -6.20 -28.99 -2.74
C GLU A 337 -6.28 -27.57 -2.17
N HIS A 338 -5.13 -27.01 -1.77
CA HIS A 338 -5.06 -25.64 -1.26
C HIS A 338 -5.28 -24.61 -2.37
N ALA A 339 -4.82 -24.90 -3.60
CA ALA A 339 -5.12 -24.08 -4.77
C ALA A 339 -6.64 -24.00 -5.08
N SER A 340 -7.35 -25.12 -4.92
CA SER A 340 -8.82 -25.15 -5.07
C SER A 340 -9.52 -24.33 -3.98
N LEU A 341 -8.98 -24.29 -2.75
CA LEU A 341 -9.55 -23.52 -1.63
C LEU A 341 -9.34 -22.02 -1.81
N SER A 342 -8.09 -21.63 -2.05
CA SER A 342 -7.71 -20.24 -2.21
C SER A 342 -8.42 -19.59 -3.40
N SER A 343 -8.55 -20.29 -4.54
CA SER A 343 -9.32 -19.80 -5.69
C SER A 343 -10.82 -19.60 -5.40
N LEU A 344 -11.44 -20.43 -4.55
CA LEU A 344 -12.85 -20.27 -4.16
C LEU A 344 -13.07 -19.11 -3.19
N GLN A 345 -12.10 -18.86 -2.31
CA GLN A 345 -12.14 -17.79 -1.32
C GLN A 345 -11.90 -16.41 -1.93
N GLN A 346 -11.39 -16.34 -3.17
CA GLN A 346 -11.17 -15.08 -3.85
C GLN A 346 -12.49 -14.38 -4.20
N VAL A 347 -12.58 -13.10 -3.84
CA VAL A 347 -13.70 -12.23 -4.20
C VAL A 347 -13.55 -11.84 -5.67
N ALA A 348 -14.44 -12.36 -6.51
CA ALA A 348 -14.56 -11.93 -7.90
C ALA A 348 -15.49 -10.71 -7.98
N GLU A 349 -15.07 -9.68 -8.70
CA GLU A 349 -15.91 -8.50 -8.95
C GLU A 349 -16.81 -8.71 -10.17
N THR A 350 -16.34 -9.47 -11.16
CA THR A 350 -17.02 -9.68 -12.44
C THR A 350 -17.34 -11.15 -12.69
N ILE A 351 -18.41 -11.39 -13.47
CA ILE A 351 -18.85 -12.76 -13.84
C ILE A 351 -17.72 -13.52 -14.53
N GLY A 352 -17.01 -12.89 -15.47
CA GLY A 352 -15.92 -13.54 -16.19
C GLY A 352 -14.77 -13.96 -15.27
N LYS A 353 -14.38 -13.12 -14.30
CA LYS A 353 -13.38 -13.47 -13.29
C LYS A 353 -13.86 -14.66 -12.45
N ARG A 354 -15.13 -14.68 -12.03
CA ARG A 354 -15.70 -15.77 -11.24
C ARG A 354 -15.69 -17.10 -12.01
N GLN A 355 -16.10 -17.12 -13.28
CA GLN A 355 -16.08 -18.33 -14.10
C GLN A 355 -14.66 -18.89 -14.24
N THR A 356 -13.68 -18.04 -14.50
CA THR A 356 -12.28 -18.47 -14.60
C THR A 356 -11.78 -19.06 -13.28
N LEU A 357 -12.08 -18.44 -12.14
CA LEU A 357 -11.69 -18.96 -10.82
C LEU A 357 -12.38 -20.28 -10.47
N LEU A 358 -13.66 -20.44 -10.81
CA LEU A 358 -14.39 -21.69 -10.63
C LEU A 358 -13.79 -22.81 -11.48
N ALA A 359 -13.48 -22.53 -12.76
CA ALA A 359 -12.82 -23.48 -13.64
C ALA A 359 -11.43 -23.88 -13.11
N ILE A 360 -10.62 -22.92 -12.66
CA ILE A 360 -9.32 -23.18 -12.02
C ILE A 360 -9.51 -24.07 -10.78
N SER A 361 -10.47 -23.74 -9.92
CA SER A 361 -10.75 -24.53 -8.71
C SER A 361 -11.15 -25.97 -9.05
N LYS A 362 -11.98 -26.15 -10.08
CA LYS A 362 -12.40 -27.46 -10.60
C LYS A 362 -11.22 -28.26 -11.12
N PHE A 363 -10.38 -27.66 -11.98
CA PHE A 363 -9.20 -28.32 -12.52
C PHE A 363 -8.18 -28.69 -11.44
N ALA A 364 -7.94 -27.79 -10.48
CA ALA A 364 -7.06 -28.06 -9.34
C ALA A 364 -7.60 -29.23 -8.51
N LEU A 365 -8.91 -29.23 -8.20
CA LEU A 365 -9.53 -30.31 -7.43
C LEU A 365 -9.51 -31.67 -8.17
N LEU A 366 -9.62 -31.66 -9.50
CA LEU A 366 -9.47 -32.88 -10.31
C LEU A 366 -8.01 -33.37 -10.33
N ALA A 367 -7.05 -32.45 -10.40
CA ALA A 367 -5.62 -32.76 -10.36
C ALA A 367 -5.12 -33.25 -8.99
N SER A 368 -5.83 -32.95 -7.90
CA SER A 368 -5.47 -33.39 -6.54
C SER A 368 -5.75 -34.88 -6.27
N SER A 369 -6.40 -35.58 -7.20
CA SER A 369 -6.93 -36.95 -7.05
C SER A 369 -5.89 -38.07 -6.87
N HIS A 370 -4.61 -37.74 -6.73
CA HIS A 370 -3.53 -38.72 -6.51
C HIS A 370 -3.50 -39.32 -5.09
N ASN A 371 -4.19 -38.74 -4.09
CA ASN A 371 -4.33 -39.32 -2.76
C ASN A 371 -5.70 -40.01 -2.61
N GLU A 372 -5.73 -41.26 -3.06
CA GLU A 372 -6.91 -42.08 -3.26
C GLU A 372 -7.72 -42.34 -1.96
N ILE A 373 -9.05 -42.25 -2.10
CA ILE A 373 -10.11 -42.83 -1.24
C ILE A 373 -10.56 -42.03 0.00
N ARG A 374 -9.69 -41.43 0.83
CA ARG A 374 -10.15 -40.82 2.10
C ARG A 374 -10.94 -39.51 1.95
N ASN A 375 -10.74 -38.76 0.87
CA ASN A 375 -11.38 -37.46 0.64
C ASN A 375 -12.42 -37.47 -0.51
N ALA A 376 -12.75 -38.64 -1.07
CA ALA A 376 -13.58 -38.72 -2.28
C ALA A 376 -14.98 -38.12 -2.12
N GLU A 377 -15.60 -38.26 -0.94
CA GLU A 377 -16.91 -37.65 -0.64
C GLU A 377 -16.81 -36.14 -0.47
N ALA A 378 -15.79 -35.65 0.24
CA ALA A 378 -15.54 -34.22 0.40
C ALA A 378 -15.26 -33.54 -0.95
N ILE A 379 -14.47 -34.20 -1.82
CA ILE A 379 -14.20 -33.76 -3.19
C ILE A 379 -15.49 -33.73 -4.02
N LYS A 380 -16.33 -34.77 -3.95
CA LYS A 380 -17.63 -34.81 -4.65
C LYS A 380 -18.57 -33.70 -4.21
N LEU A 381 -18.70 -33.46 -2.91
CA LEU A 381 -19.54 -32.37 -2.39
C LEU A 381 -19.05 -31.01 -2.89
N ARG A 382 -17.74 -30.83 -2.97
CA ARG A 382 -17.14 -29.58 -3.42
C ARG A 382 -17.21 -29.37 -4.93
N LEU A 383 -17.09 -30.44 -5.72
CA LEU A 383 -17.36 -30.39 -7.16
C LEU A 383 -18.82 -30.01 -7.42
N ARG A 384 -19.78 -30.59 -6.68
CA ARG A 384 -21.20 -30.21 -6.78
C ARG A 384 -21.42 -28.73 -6.45
N PHE A 385 -20.75 -28.20 -5.42
CA PHE A 385 -20.81 -26.79 -5.10
C PHE A 385 -20.28 -25.91 -6.25
N ILE A 386 -19.13 -26.26 -6.83
CA ILE A 386 -18.56 -25.55 -7.97
C ILE A 386 -19.49 -25.60 -9.18
N GLU A 387 -20.05 -26.77 -9.48
CA GLU A 387 -21.00 -26.96 -10.59
C GLU A 387 -22.27 -26.12 -10.40
N ASN A 388 -22.79 -26.03 -9.18
CA ASN A 388 -23.93 -25.17 -8.87
C ASN A 388 -23.61 -23.69 -9.13
N GLU A 389 -22.45 -23.21 -8.67
CA GLU A 389 -21.99 -21.85 -8.91
C GLU A 389 -21.71 -21.56 -10.40
N GLU A 390 -21.15 -22.51 -11.14
CA GLU A 390 -20.95 -22.43 -12.59
C GLU A 390 -22.29 -22.30 -13.32
N ASN A 391 -23.27 -23.12 -12.94
CA ASN A 391 -24.61 -23.08 -13.52
C ASN A 391 -25.33 -21.75 -13.22
N LEU A 392 -25.17 -21.20 -12.03
CA LEU A 392 -25.69 -19.86 -11.68
C LEU A 392 -25.06 -18.77 -12.56
N CYS A 393 -23.74 -18.82 -12.76
CA CYS A 393 -23.04 -17.89 -13.66
C CYS A 393 -23.56 -18.01 -15.09
N GLN A 394 -23.77 -19.24 -15.57
CA GLN A 394 -24.26 -19.50 -16.92
C GLN A 394 -25.68 -18.99 -17.12
N GLN A 395 -26.59 -19.32 -16.20
CA GLN A 395 -27.97 -18.80 -16.22
C GLN A 395 -27.98 -17.28 -16.27
N ARG A 396 -27.04 -16.64 -15.57
CA ARG A 396 -26.93 -15.18 -15.60
C ARG A 396 -26.46 -14.64 -16.94
N LEU A 397 -25.52 -15.29 -17.60
CA LEU A 397 -25.11 -14.91 -18.95
C LEU A 397 -26.27 -15.07 -19.95
N ASP A 398 -27.09 -16.11 -19.79
CA ASP A 398 -28.28 -16.33 -20.61
C ASP A 398 -29.33 -15.22 -20.42
N LEU A 399 -29.49 -14.69 -19.19
CA LEU A 399 -30.35 -13.52 -18.94
C LEU A 399 -29.83 -12.23 -19.56
N LEU A 400 -28.52 -12.14 -19.77
CA LEU A 400 -27.84 -10.99 -20.37
C LEU A 400 -27.67 -11.15 -21.89
N SER A 401 -28.43 -12.06 -22.52
CA SER A 401 -28.37 -12.39 -23.96
C SER A 401 -28.51 -11.20 -24.91
N ASN A 402 -29.02 -10.08 -24.42
CA ASN A 402 -29.24 -8.87 -25.21
C ASN A 402 -28.00 -7.95 -25.27
N LEU A 403 -26.95 -8.24 -24.48
CA LEU A 403 -25.68 -7.51 -24.48
C LEU A 403 -24.63 -8.25 -25.30
N ASP A 404 -23.58 -7.56 -25.73
CA ASP A 404 -22.43 -8.20 -26.38
C ASP A 404 -21.65 -9.08 -25.38
N GLU A 405 -21.04 -10.16 -25.87
CA GLU A 405 -20.35 -11.16 -25.04
C GLU A 405 -19.26 -10.53 -24.14
N SER A 406 -18.52 -9.56 -24.68
CA SER A 406 -17.49 -8.83 -23.93
C SER A 406 -18.05 -7.93 -22.81
N GLU A 407 -19.28 -7.45 -22.96
CA GLU A 407 -19.96 -6.62 -21.96
C GLU A 407 -20.62 -7.48 -20.89
N ARG A 408 -21.12 -8.68 -21.25
CA ARG A 408 -21.69 -9.65 -20.30
C ARG A 408 -20.68 -10.07 -19.25
N LEU A 409 -19.45 -10.38 -19.68
CA LEU A 409 -18.37 -10.84 -18.80
C LEU A 409 -17.88 -9.76 -17.82
N LYS A 410 -18.09 -8.47 -18.15
CA LYS A 410 -17.72 -7.32 -17.32
C LYS A 410 -18.80 -6.94 -16.30
N GLN A 411 -19.98 -7.55 -16.36
CA GLN A 411 -21.06 -7.24 -15.41
C GLN A 411 -20.66 -7.62 -13.97
N PRO A 412 -21.06 -6.81 -12.96
CA PRO A 412 -20.71 -7.04 -11.56
C PRO A 412 -21.43 -8.26 -11.00
N LEU A 413 -20.88 -9.01 -10.06
CA LEU A 413 -21.63 -10.11 -9.41
C LEU A 413 -22.88 -9.60 -8.67
N ILE A 414 -23.97 -10.37 -8.75
CA ILE A 414 -25.29 -10.10 -8.19
C ILE A 414 -25.66 -11.38 -7.44
N SER A 415 -26.20 -11.23 -6.24
CA SER A 415 -26.66 -12.37 -5.44
C SER A 415 -27.77 -13.12 -6.16
N ALA A 416 -27.82 -14.44 -6.01
CA ALA A 416 -28.89 -15.27 -6.57
C ALA A 416 -30.29 -14.81 -6.11
N LYS A 417 -30.41 -14.26 -4.88
CA LYS A 417 -31.62 -13.59 -4.37
C LYS A 417 -32.07 -12.43 -5.25
N ASP A 418 -31.14 -11.55 -5.58
CA ASP A 418 -31.39 -10.37 -6.39
C ASP A 418 -31.62 -10.75 -7.86
N MET A 419 -31.03 -11.84 -8.32
CA MET A 419 -31.28 -12.41 -9.65
C MET A 419 -32.75 -12.88 -9.77
N ILE A 420 -33.26 -13.63 -8.78
CA ILE A 420 -34.67 -14.06 -8.72
C ILE A 420 -35.60 -12.84 -8.69
N LYS A 421 -35.31 -11.86 -7.82
CA LYS A 421 -36.13 -10.64 -7.73
C LYS A 421 -36.12 -9.84 -9.02
N ASN A 422 -34.97 -9.68 -9.66
CA ASN A 422 -34.86 -8.99 -10.95
C ASN A 422 -35.64 -9.72 -12.04
N LEU A 423 -35.56 -11.06 -12.09
CA LEU A 423 -36.30 -11.89 -13.03
C LEU A 423 -37.81 -11.74 -12.90
N ILE A 424 -38.32 -11.56 -11.68
CA ILE A 424 -39.77 -11.46 -11.43
C ILE A 424 -40.27 -10.01 -11.57
N LEU A 425 -39.53 -9.04 -11.04
CA LEU A 425 -39.97 -7.66 -10.93
C LEU A 425 -39.71 -6.82 -12.20
N LYS A 426 -38.68 -7.13 -13.01
CA LYS A 426 -38.36 -6.32 -14.19
C LYS A 426 -39.35 -6.58 -15.34
N LYS A 427 -40.14 -5.57 -15.69
CA LYS A 427 -41.12 -5.65 -16.80
C LYS A 427 -40.48 -5.64 -18.20
N ASN A 428 -39.24 -5.16 -18.34
CA ASN A 428 -38.57 -4.94 -19.63
C ASN A 428 -37.58 -6.07 -19.96
N THR A 429 -38.10 -7.26 -20.24
CA THR A 429 -37.27 -8.41 -20.66
C THR A 429 -37.89 -9.05 -21.90
N SER A 430 -37.07 -9.47 -22.87
CA SER A 430 -37.49 -10.13 -24.11
C SER A 430 -38.06 -11.56 -23.89
N GLN A 431 -37.90 -12.10 -22.69
CA GLN A 431 -38.34 -13.45 -22.32
C GLN A 431 -39.83 -13.50 -21.94
N SER A 432 -40.48 -14.61 -22.29
CA SER A 432 -41.87 -14.88 -21.87
C SER A 432 -41.99 -14.99 -20.35
N LEU A 433 -43.18 -14.67 -19.82
CA LEU A 433 -43.45 -14.73 -18.37
C LEU A 433 -43.15 -16.12 -17.80
N LEU A 434 -43.59 -17.19 -18.46
CA LEU A 434 -43.32 -18.57 -18.02
C LEU A 434 -41.82 -18.86 -17.94
N GLN A 435 -41.04 -18.49 -18.97
CA GLN A 435 -39.58 -18.71 -18.97
C GLN A 435 -38.87 -17.98 -17.82
N ARG A 436 -39.34 -16.78 -17.44
CA ARG A 436 -38.78 -16.02 -16.31
C ARG A 436 -38.99 -16.75 -14.98
N TYR A 437 -40.20 -17.27 -14.74
CA TYR A 437 -40.50 -18.05 -13.53
C TYR A 437 -39.83 -19.43 -13.53
N CYS A 438 -39.78 -20.13 -14.67
CA CYS A 438 -39.02 -21.38 -14.80
C CYS A 438 -37.53 -21.17 -14.52
N SER A 439 -36.94 -20.07 -15.02
CA SER A 439 -35.53 -19.73 -14.76
C SER A 439 -35.30 -19.38 -13.29
N ALA A 440 -36.23 -18.64 -12.66
CA ALA A 440 -36.19 -18.36 -11.23
C ALA A 440 -36.25 -19.65 -10.37
N LEU A 441 -37.05 -20.64 -10.78
CA LEU A 441 -37.11 -21.95 -10.12
C LEU A 441 -35.83 -22.76 -10.30
N LYS A 442 -35.17 -22.68 -11.46
CA LYS A 442 -33.85 -23.29 -11.69
C LYS A 442 -32.75 -22.66 -10.84
N ILE A 443 -32.80 -21.35 -10.61
CA ILE A 443 -31.89 -20.66 -9.70
C ILE A 443 -32.17 -21.10 -8.27
N LEU A 444 -33.45 -21.18 -7.89
CA LEU A 444 -33.87 -21.59 -6.55
C LEU A 444 -33.43 -23.04 -6.24
N SER A 445 -33.53 -23.96 -7.20
CA SER A 445 -33.07 -25.35 -7.01
C SER A 445 -31.57 -25.46 -6.77
N GLN A 446 -30.78 -24.48 -7.21
CA GLN A 446 -29.33 -24.43 -6.97
C GLN A 446 -28.98 -23.80 -5.61
N MET A 447 -29.98 -23.27 -4.86
CA MET A 447 -29.82 -22.55 -3.60
C MET A 447 -30.30 -23.32 -2.34
N GLU A 448 -30.42 -24.65 -2.40
CA GLU A 448 -30.98 -25.49 -1.32
C GLU A 448 -30.43 -25.20 0.10
N THR A 449 -29.18 -24.78 0.22
CA THR A 449 -28.51 -24.52 1.51
C THR A 449 -28.69 -23.10 2.05
N ASN A 450 -29.41 -22.21 1.35
CA ASN A 450 -29.52 -20.81 1.71
C ASN A 450 -30.67 -20.57 2.71
N PRO A 451 -30.47 -19.80 3.81
CA PRO A 451 -31.54 -19.48 4.76
C PRO A 451 -32.75 -18.77 4.12
N ASP A 452 -32.52 -18.04 3.01
CA ASP A 452 -33.57 -17.31 2.30
C ASP A 452 -34.40 -18.21 1.35
N PHE A 453 -34.06 -19.50 1.22
CA PHE A 453 -34.72 -20.44 0.29
C PHE A 453 -36.24 -20.46 0.47
N ASP A 454 -36.71 -20.61 1.72
CA ASP A 454 -38.14 -20.67 2.02
C ASP A 454 -38.87 -19.36 1.70
N GLN A 455 -38.23 -18.21 1.94
CA GLN A 455 -38.79 -16.90 1.65
C GLN A 455 -38.86 -16.64 0.15
N LEU A 456 -37.80 -16.98 -0.59
CA LEU A 456 -37.74 -16.82 -2.05
C LEU A 456 -38.68 -17.78 -2.77
N ARG A 457 -38.81 -19.01 -2.25
CA ARG A 457 -39.82 -19.97 -2.71
C ARG A 457 -41.21 -19.36 -2.61
N LEU A 458 -41.59 -18.84 -1.44
CA LEU A 458 -42.90 -18.21 -1.25
C LEU A 458 -43.08 -16.99 -2.17
N PHE A 459 -42.05 -16.16 -2.31
CA PHE A 459 -42.04 -14.98 -3.19
C PHE A 459 -42.29 -15.32 -4.67
N ILE A 460 -41.65 -16.38 -5.19
CA ILE A 460 -41.81 -16.78 -6.59
C ILE A 460 -43.27 -17.19 -6.85
N PHE A 461 -43.85 -18.02 -5.98
CA PHE A 461 -45.21 -18.51 -6.17
C PHE A 461 -46.29 -17.47 -5.84
N SER A 462 -46.07 -16.57 -4.86
CA SER A 462 -47.00 -15.46 -4.59
C SER A 462 -47.06 -14.50 -5.78
N GLN A 463 -45.92 -14.13 -6.35
CA GLN A 463 -45.87 -13.24 -7.51
C GLN A 463 -46.46 -13.89 -8.77
N ALA A 464 -46.27 -15.20 -8.96
CA ALA A 464 -46.91 -15.94 -10.05
C ALA A 464 -48.45 -15.82 -10.00
N ILE A 465 -49.02 -15.92 -8.80
CA ILE A 465 -50.46 -15.79 -8.57
C ILE A 465 -50.95 -14.35 -8.76
N LEU A 466 -50.16 -13.36 -8.34
CA LEU A 466 -50.52 -11.94 -8.49
C LEU A 466 -50.51 -11.49 -9.96
N VAL A 467 -49.64 -12.08 -10.79
CA VAL A 467 -49.54 -11.75 -12.23
C VAL A 467 -50.63 -12.44 -13.04
N ASP A 468 -50.98 -13.69 -12.71
CA ASP A 468 -52.05 -14.45 -13.37
C ASP A 468 -53.04 -14.97 -12.31
N PRO A 469 -54.00 -14.14 -11.87
CA PRO A 469 -54.94 -14.52 -10.83
C PRO A 469 -55.83 -15.67 -11.30
N LEU A 470 -56.00 -16.66 -10.43
CA LEU A 470 -56.87 -17.80 -10.67
C LEU A 470 -58.29 -17.33 -10.98
N LYS A 471 -58.88 -17.87 -12.04
CA LYS A 471 -60.25 -17.51 -12.43
C LYS A 471 -61.25 -18.13 -11.45
N PRO A 472 -62.28 -17.38 -11.03
CA PRO A 472 -63.32 -17.92 -10.16
C PRO A 472 -64.05 -19.06 -10.86
N ILE A 473 -64.43 -20.07 -10.08
CA ILE A 473 -65.14 -21.26 -10.56
C ILE A 473 -66.58 -20.86 -10.84
N SER A 474 -66.84 -20.23 -11.99
CA SER A 474 -68.21 -19.98 -12.43
C SER A 474 -68.79 -21.27 -13.01
N ASN A 475 -69.89 -21.73 -12.41
CA ASN A 475 -70.72 -22.87 -12.78
C ASN A 475 -70.67 -23.23 -14.29
N SER A 476 -70.06 -24.38 -14.61
CA SER A 476 -70.28 -25.27 -15.79
C SER A 476 -69.04 -25.80 -16.51
N VAL A 477 -67.81 -25.60 -16.02
CA VAL A 477 -66.62 -26.26 -16.61
C VAL A 477 -65.67 -26.77 -15.52
N ASP A 478 -65.13 -27.97 -15.71
CA ASP A 478 -64.18 -28.60 -14.78
C ASP A 478 -63.12 -27.60 -14.30
N PRO A 479 -62.91 -27.41 -12.98
CA PRO A 479 -61.97 -26.44 -12.44
C PRO A 479 -60.54 -26.62 -12.99
N LEU A 480 -60.21 -27.86 -13.36
CA LEU A 480 -58.96 -28.25 -13.99
C LEU A 480 -58.81 -27.69 -15.40
N SER A 481 -59.88 -27.64 -16.19
CA SER A 481 -59.84 -27.17 -17.57
C SER A 481 -59.75 -25.63 -17.67
N CYS A 482 -60.40 -24.92 -16.75
CA CYS A 482 -60.34 -23.46 -16.67
C CYS A 482 -58.97 -22.95 -16.21
N ASN A 483 -58.31 -23.70 -15.31
CA ASN A 483 -57.04 -23.30 -14.71
C ASN A 483 -55.81 -24.03 -15.29
N ALA A 484 -55.96 -25.00 -16.20
CA ALA A 484 -54.86 -25.73 -16.85
C ALA A 484 -53.86 -24.82 -17.61
N LYS A 485 -54.30 -23.65 -18.06
CA LYS A 485 -53.45 -22.67 -18.77
C LYS A 485 -52.88 -21.57 -17.85
N THR A 486 -53.19 -21.61 -16.56
CA THR A 486 -52.65 -20.62 -15.62
C THR A 486 -51.16 -20.83 -15.42
N LEU A 487 -50.43 -19.74 -15.19
CA LEU A 487 -48.98 -19.75 -15.00
C LEU A 487 -48.56 -20.72 -13.89
N LEU A 488 -49.36 -20.82 -12.83
CA LEU A 488 -49.11 -21.73 -11.70
C LEU A 488 -49.28 -23.21 -12.08
N SER A 489 -50.29 -23.58 -12.89
CA SER A 489 -50.43 -24.96 -13.40
C SER A 489 -49.28 -25.33 -14.34
N GLN A 490 -48.86 -24.39 -15.20
CA GLN A 490 -47.74 -24.62 -16.12
C GLN A 490 -46.40 -24.73 -15.40
N LEU A 491 -46.19 -23.96 -14.32
CA LEU A 491 -45.01 -24.10 -13.47
C LEU A 491 -44.98 -25.45 -12.75
N PHE A 492 -46.13 -25.95 -12.30
CA PHE A 492 -46.22 -27.26 -11.68
C PHE A 492 -45.93 -28.41 -12.64
N ASP A 493 -46.48 -28.35 -13.86
CA ASP A 493 -46.14 -29.31 -14.92
C ASP A 493 -44.65 -29.26 -15.24
N TYR A 494 -44.06 -28.05 -15.26
CA TYR A 494 -42.63 -27.85 -15.49
C TYR A 494 -41.75 -28.46 -14.39
N ILE A 495 -42.10 -28.26 -13.12
CA ILE A 495 -41.37 -28.82 -11.97
C ILE A 495 -41.35 -30.35 -12.02
N LYS A 496 -42.48 -30.98 -12.38
CA LYS A 496 -42.58 -32.42 -12.57
C LYS A 496 -41.75 -32.91 -13.75
N HIS A 497 -41.82 -32.23 -14.90
CA HIS A 497 -41.08 -32.60 -16.10
C HIS A 497 -39.57 -32.53 -15.92
N GLU A 498 -39.04 -31.54 -15.20
CA GLU A 498 -37.60 -31.43 -14.91
C GLU A 498 -37.17 -32.19 -13.64
N ASN A 499 -38.05 -32.98 -13.00
CA ASN A 499 -37.79 -33.70 -11.75
C ASN A 499 -37.24 -32.81 -10.62
N LEU A 500 -37.68 -31.55 -10.59
CA LEU A 500 -37.30 -30.57 -9.57
C LEU A 500 -37.95 -30.85 -8.20
N ASP A 501 -38.88 -31.81 -8.15
CA ASP A 501 -39.56 -32.30 -6.92
C ASP A 501 -38.58 -32.83 -5.86
N LYS A 502 -37.38 -33.29 -6.26
CA LYS A 502 -36.33 -33.76 -5.34
C LYS A 502 -35.86 -32.70 -4.35
N TYR A 503 -36.11 -31.43 -4.65
CA TYR A 503 -35.58 -30.28 -3.91
C TYR A 503 -36.63 -29.55 -3.06
N ASN A 504 -37.81 -30.15 -2.82
CA ASN A 504 -38.91 -29.57 -2.02
C ASN A 504 -39.27 -28.12 -2.44
N ILE A 505 -39.24 -27.86 -3.74
CA ILE A 505 -39.48 -26.53 -4.32
C ILE A 505 -40.95 -26.12 -4.23
N ILE A 506 -41.86 -27.09 -4.16
CA ILE A 506 -43.29 -26.82 -4.03
C ILE A 506 -43.59 -26.40 -2.59
N PRO A 507 -44.05 -25.16 -2.34
CA PRO A 507 -44.46 -24.74 -1.00
C PRO A 507 -45.71 -25.51 -0.56
N SER A 508 -45.87 -25.75 0.75
CA SER A 508 -47.12 -26.31 1.25
C SER A 508 -48.26 -25.30 1.06
N ARG A 509 -49.46 -25.81 0.76
CA ARG A 509 -50.67 -25.00 0.57
C ARG A 509 -50.87 -23.99 1.70
N GLU A 510 -50.71 -24.46 2.94
CA GLU A 510 -50.89 -23.65 4.16
C GLU A 510 -49.89 -22.51 4.23
N LYS A 511 -48.61 -22.75 3.91
CA LYS A 511 -47.55 -21.72 3.94
C LYS A 511 -47.72 -20.68 2.83
N LEU A 512 -48.24 -21.10 1.68
CA LEU A 512 -48.53 -20.19 0.57
C LEU A 512 -49.75 -19.31 0.87
N GLN A 513 -50.79 -19.88 1.48
CA GLN A 513 -51.97 -19.13 1.94
C GLN A 513 -51.63 -18.13 3.04
N SER A 514 -50.71 -18.46 3.95
CA SER A 514 -50.27 -17.58 5.03
C SER A 514 -49.25 -16.50 4.60
N SER A 515 -48.91 -16.40 3.31
CA SER A 515 -47.91 -15.44 2.85
C SER A 515 -48.41 -14.00 2.90
N ASN A 516 -47.56 -13.08 3.37
CA ASN A 516 -47.89 -11.65 3.54
C ASN A 516 -48.26 -10.95 2.21
N GLU A 517 -47.86 -11.51 1.08
CA GLU A 517 -48.12 -10.94 -0.25
C GLU A 517 -49.52 -11.30 -0.79
N LEU A 518 -50.18 -12.32 -0.23
CA LEU A 518 -51.49 -12.81 -0.67
C LEU A 518 -52.64 -12.46 0.31
N ILE A 519 -52.42 -11.54 1.26
CA ILE A 519 -53.41 -11.14 2.28
C ILE A 519 -54.73 -10.68 1.62
N SER A 520 -54.68 -10.01 0.47
CA SER A 520 -55.86 -9.57 -0.28
C SER A 520 -56.73 -10.71 -0.83
N PHE A 521 -56.16 -11.89 -1.06
CA PHE A 521 -56.83 -13.07 -1.61
C PHE A 521 -57.21 -14.11 -0.55
N GLN A 522 -56.77 -13.96 0.71
CA GLN A 522 -57.07 -14.89 1.81
C GLN A 522 -58.58 -15.06 2.07
N ASN A 523 -59.36 -14.00 1.85
CA ASN A 523 -60.81 -13.98 2.13
C ASN A 523 -61.69 -14.48 0.96
N ASN A 524 -61.09 -14.85 -0.18
CA ASN A 524 -61.86 -15.24 -1.37
C ASN A 524 -62.04 -16.78 -1.42
N HIS A 525 -63.26 -17.26 -1.20
CA HIS A 525 -63.59 -18.69 -1.15
C HIS A 525 -63.27 -19.39 -2.49
N ASP A 526 -63.56 -18.72 -3.61
CA ASP A 526 -63.34 -19.24 -4.97
C ASP A 526 -61.84 -19.47 -5.25
N PHE A 527 -60.98 -18.62 -4.69
CA PHE A 527 -59.53 -18.74 -4.81
C PHE A 527 -58.98 -19.91 -3.99
N GLN A 528 -59.53 -20.16 -2.80
CA GLN A 528 -59.15 -21.29 -1.95
C GLN A 528 -59.55 -22.63 -2.57
N GLU A 529 -60.72 -22.69 -3.21
CA GLU A 529 -61.19 -23.87 -3.94
C GLU A 529 -60.35 -24.11 -5.21
N ALA A 530 -60.08 -23.08 -6.01
CA ALA A 530 -59.23 -23.19 -7.20
C ALA A 530 -57.80 -23.65 -6.86
N LEU A 531 -57.20 -23.12 -5.79
CA LEU A 531 -55.92 -23.61 -5.28
C LEU A 531 -56.01 -25.07 -4.82
N SER A 532 -57.07 -25.44 -4.10
CA SER A 532 -57.25 -26.83 -3.65
C SER A 532 -57.37 -27.81 -4.81
N ALA A 533 -58.05 -27.41 -5.88
CA ALA A 533 -58.20 -28.21 -7.09
C ALA A 533 -56.85 -28.43 -7.78
N ILE A 534 -56.01 -27.39 -7.89
CA ILE A 534 -54.68 -27.49 -8.50
C ILE A 534 -53.70 -28.31 -7.63
N TYR A 535 -53.74 -28.16 -6.31
CA TYR A 535 -52.93 -29.01 -5.42
C TYR A 535 -53.42 -30.47 -5.40
N SER A 536 -54.72 -30.72 -5.59
CA SER A 536 -55.25 -32.08 -5.71
C SER A 536 -54.87 -32.76 -7.04
N SER A 537 -54.75 -31.99 -8.12
CA SER A 537 -54.26 -32.52 -9.42
C SER A 537 -52.76 -32.81 -9.40
N LEU A 538 -52.00 -32.06 -8.60
CA LEU A 538 -50.60 -32.36 -8.31
C LEU A 538 -50.40 -33.71 -7.60
N LEU A 539 -51.33 -34.12 -6.73
CA LEU A 539 -51.25 -35.36 -5.96
C LEU A 539 -51.78 -36.59 -6.71
N THR A 540 -52.59 -36.39 -7.75
CA THR A 540 -53.29 -37.47 -8.49
C THR A 540 -52.66 -37.83 -9.83
N ARG A 541 -51.70 -37.03 -10.33
CA ARG A 541 -50.86 -37.29 -11.51
C ARG A 541 -49.41 -37.44 -11.09
#